data_AF-A0A1B9IA28-F1
#
_entry.id   AF-A0A1B9IA28-F1
#
_cell.length_a   1.000
_cell.length_b   1.000
_cell.length_c   1.000
_cell.angle_alpha   90.00
_cell.angle_beta   90.00
_cell.angle_gamma   90.00
#
_symmetry.space_group_name_H-M   'P 1'
#
loop_
_entity.id
_entity.type
_entity.pdbx_description
1 polymer ?
#
loop_
_entity_poly.entity_id
_entity_poly.type
_entity_poly.pdbx_seq_one_letter_code
_entity_poly.pdbx_strand_id
1 'polypeptide(L)'
;MAELSLEEKCKLAAKTLEQSPPGEINDVINDIRAVINDDNALMPYVLPTLREYNLSQLHVIDHPVSDGVPAHSSILSHATILPGTEGEEERFVDAEGKRSFKFDHITLGITDYQPYDLPEEEETFRAALAQSLAKYTKNHFPSGQSSVSSSQYPLLPPASAIPEPAPDVTKEESESEEIQEPVTDIVNEQVNEGDLEPAPTPATGDLNVASEKDEIVRPESLDQLDDLVEEAKEEEEGSVKKESVKPDVEEVGEDGQEEKVTTPRAEEATSSALEEKKDIVPEPKQERVEDPKYTLEIVGNKYNPNNFWTGRWRTRWVVDRASGTVDGNINVDVHYYEQGNVQLATRHSASFPLPVEEVNGQTVASQIVTTISKIETAYHLELNDVYGELGDKAFRALRRALPVTRQKMDWEKVTGYSLGSDLTKARA
;
A
#
# COMPACT_ATOMS: atom_id res chain seq x y z
N MET A 1 -29.05 27.62 -18.48
CA MET A 1 -29.16 26.57 -17.44
C MET A 1 -29.00 27.28 -16.10
N ALA A 2 -29.47 26.70 -14.98
CA ALA A 2 -29.07 27.22 -13.68
C ALA A 2 -27.58 26.94 -13.48
N GLU A 3 -26.82 27.91 -12.99
CA GLU A 3 -25.44 27.68 -12.60
C GLU A 3 -25.41 26.97 -11.25
N LEU A 4 -24.68 25.86 -11.15
CA LEU A 4 -24.49 25.18 -9.87
C LEU A 4 -23.67 26.08 -8.93
N SER A 5 -24.06 26.08 -7.65
CA SER A 5 -23.30 26.73 -6.59
C SER A 5 -21.90 26.13 -6.44
N LEU A 6 -20.99 26.87 -5.81
CA LEU A 6 -19.64 26.38 -5.52
C LEU A 6 -19.67 25.12 -4.65
N GLU A 7 -20.58 25.06 -3.67
CA GLU A 7 -20.82 23.88 -2.83
C GLU A 7 -21.25 22.64 -3.64
N GLU A 8 -22.18 22.79 -4.59
CA GLU A 8 -22.59 21.67 -5.46
C GLU A 8 -21.46 21.22 -6.40
N LYS A 9 -20.61 22.15 -6.87
CA LYS A 9 -19.41 21.83 -7.67
C LYS A 9 -18.40 21.03 -6.85
N CYS A 10 -18.07 21.46 -5.63
CA CYS A 10 -17.15 20.73 -4.74
C CYS A 10 -17.70 19.34 -4.37
N LYS A 11 -19.00 19.21 -4.11
CA LYS A 11 -19.65 17.90 -3.86
C LYS A 11 -19.63 16.99 -5.09
N LEU A 12 -19.80 17.54 -6.30
CA LEU A 12 -19.69 16.77 -7.54
C LEU A 12 -18.24 16.32 -7.79
N ALA A 13 -17.26 17.20 -7.57
CA ALA A 13 -15.84 16.86 -7.69
C ALA A 13 -15.40 15.79 -6.69
N ALA A 14 -15.83 15.89 -5.42
CA ALA A 14 -15.61 14.82 -4.44
C ALA A 14 -16.19 13.48 -4.94
N LYS A 15 -17.40 13.47 -5.49
CA LYS A 15 -17.96 12.25 -6.09
C LYS A 15 -17.16 11.74 -7.30
N THR A 16 -16.58 12.60 -8.13
CA THR A 16 -15.66 12.19 -9.20
C THR A 16 -14.39 11.55 -8.62
N LEU A 17 -13.84 12.12 -7.54
CA LEU A 17 -12.64 11.63 -6.86
C LEU A 17 -12.83 10.22 -6.29
N GLU A 18 -13.99 9.92 -5.72
CA GLU A 18 -14.38 8.57 -5.24
C GLU A 18 -14.30 7.52 -6.36
N GLN A 19 -14.52 7.93 -7.62
CA GLN A 19 -14.55 7.08 -8.82
C GLN A 19 -13.22 7.03 -9.57
N SER A 20 -12.12 7.54 -8.98
CA SER A 20 -10.79 7.54 -9.62
C SER A 20 -10.27 6.12 -9.87
N PRO A 21 -9.66 5.84 -11.04
CA PRO A 21 -8.98 4.56 -11.28
C PRO A 21 -7.78 4.34 -10.34
N PRO A 22 -7.47 3.10 -9.97
CA PRO A 22 -6.40 2.79 -9.02
C PRO A 22 -5.04 3.20 -9.59
N GLY A 23 -4.41 4.21 -8.98
CA GLY A 23 -3.10 4.76 -9.39
C GLY A 23 -3.18 6.12 -10.09
N GLU A 24 -4.37 6.54 -10.56
CA GLU A 24 -4.58 7.79 -11.32
C GLU A 24 -5.16 8.93 -10.44
N ILE A 25 -5.26 8.69 -9.12
CA ILE A 25 -5.88 9.61 -8.15
C ILE A 25 -5.27 11.02 -8.16
N ASN A 26 -3.95 11.13 -8.33
CA ASN A 26 -3.25 12.42 -8.33
C ASN A 26 -3.60 13.26 -9.56
N ASP A 27 -3.74 12.62 -10.72
CA ASP A 27 -4.11 13.29 -11.97
C ASP A 27 -5.56 13.78 -11.90
N VAL A 28 -6.47 12.94 -11.38
CA VAL A 28 -7.87 13.34 -11.12
C VAL A 28 -7.97 14.50 -10.12
N ILE A 29 -7.14 14.54 -9.08
CA ILE A 29 -7.06 15.71 -8.15
C ILE A 29 -6.61 16.97 -8.90
N ASN A 30 -5.58 16.87 -9.74
CA ASN A 30 -5.04 18.02 -10.48
C ASN A 30 -6.06 18.58 -11.48
N ASP A 31 -6.76 17.71 -12.23
CA ASP A 31 -7.85 18.10 -13.13
C ASP A 31 -9.01 18.75 -12.37
N ILE A 32 -9.43 18.17 -11.23
CA ILE A 32 -10.47 18.74 -10.36
C ILE A 32 -10.10 20.15 -9.88
N ARG A 33 -8.85 20.35 -9.45
CA ARG A 33 -8.34 21.66 -9.01
C ARG A 33 -8.35 22.68 -10.14
N ALA A 34 -7.94 22.28 -11.35
CA ALA A 34 -8.01 23.14 -12.54
C ALA A 34 -9.46 23.51 -12.94
N VAL A 35 -10.43 22.61 -12.72
CA VAL A 35 -11.85 22.85 -13.03
C VAL A 35 -12.55 23.73 -12.00
N ILE A 36 -12.21 23.62 -10.71
CA ILE A 36 -12.85 24.41 -9.64
C ILE A 36 -12.14 25.75 -9.38
N ASN A 37 -10.80 25.78 -9.45
CA ASN A 37 -9.98 26.97 -9.30
C ASN A 37 -10.20 27.74 -7.97
N ASP A 38 -10.55 27.01 -6.90
CA ASP A 38 -10.60 27.46 -5.50
C ASP A 38 -10.29 26.27 -4.58
N ASP A 39 -9.02 26.12 -4.22
CA ASP A 39 -8.56 25.05 -3.32
C ASP A 39 -9.21 25.15 -1.92
N ASN A 40 -9.45 26.36 -1.41
CA ASN A 40 -9.97 26.57 -0.06
C ASN A 40 -11.42 26.08 0.07
N ALA A 41 -12.23 26.30 -0.97
CA ALA A 41 -13.59 25.77 -1.04
C ALA A 41 -13.65 24.26 -1.33
N LEU A 42 -12.58 23.69 -1.89
CA LEU A 42 -12.50 22.29 -2.32
C LEU A 42 -12.02 21.33 -1.22
N MET A 43 -10.96 21.71 -0.49
CA MET A 43 -10.29 20.85 0.50
C MET A 43 -11.22 20.23 1.56
N PRO A 44 -12.23 20.94 2.12
CA PRO A 44 -13.17 20.35 3.08
C PRO A 44 -14.04 19.20 2.54
N TYR A 45 -14.18 19.10 1.21
CA TYR A 45 -14.90 18.01 0.54
C TYR A 45 -13.95 16.93 0.03
N VAL A 46 -12.75 17.30 -0.43
CA VAL A 46 -11.74 16.36 -0.93
C VAL A 46 -11.13 15.53 0.19
N LEU A 47 -10.77 16.11 1.34
CA LEU A 47 -10.13 15.38 2.45
C LEU A 47 -10.91 14.12 2.91
N PRO A 48 -12.20 14.19 3.30
CA PRO A 48 -12.94 13.00 3.74
C PRO A 48 -13.12 11.97 2.62
N THR A 49 -13.23 12.40 1.35
CA THR A 49 -13.31 11.49 0.21
C THR A 49 -11.96 10.84 -0.10
N LEU A 50 -10.85 11.56 0.02
CA LEU A 50 -9.50 11.02 -0.18
C LEU A 50 -9.13 10.02 0.92
N ARG A 51 -9.59 10.24 2.16
CA ARG A 51 -9.59 9.23 3.23
C ARG A 51 -10.34 7.98 2.79
N GLU A 52 -11.62 8.09 2.46
CA GLU A 52 -12.46 6.92 2.11
C GLU A 52 -11.95 6.19 0.86
N TYR A 53 -11.41 6.93 -0.12
CA TYR A 53 -10.72 6.36 -1.28
C TYR A 53 -9.50 5.54 -0.85
N ASN A 54 -8.61 6.10 -0.02
CA ASN A 54 -7.41 5.38 0.45
C ASN A 54 -7.76 4.12 1.26
N LEU A 55 -8.77 4.18 2.14
CA LEU A 55 -9.22 3.04 2.96
C LEU A 55 -9.94 1.96 2.16
N SER A 56 -10.78 2.35 1.19
CA SER A 56 -11.50 1.39 0.33
C SER A 56 -10.57 0.76 -0.72
N GLN A 57 -9.58 1.50 -1.22
CA GLN A 57 -8.60 1.01 -2.19
C GLN A 57 -7.50 0.14 -1.58
N LEU A 58 -7.43 -0.01 -0.25
CA LEU A 58 -6.34 -0.69 0.45
C LEU A 58 -4.99 -0.04 0.13
N HIS A 59 -4.83 1.23 0.50
CA HIS A 59 -3.60 1.98 0.27
C HIS A 59 -2.43 1.32 1.04
N VAL A 60 -1.34 1.01 0.34
CA VAL A 60 -0.12 0.46 0.95
C VAL A 60 0.72 1.61 1.48
N ILE A 61 1.19 1.50 2.71
CA ILE A 61 2.13 2.43 3.33
C ILE A 61 3.43 1.71 3.68
N ASP A 62 4.56 2.41 3.58
CA ASP A 62 5.88 1.88 3.92
C ASP A 62 6.38 2.50 5.23
N HIS A 63 6.70 1.66 6.20
CA HIS A 63 7.23 2.07 7.49
C HIS A 63 8.76 2.13 7.44
N PRO A 64 9.40 3.26 7.82
CA PRO A 64 10.85 3.35 7.90
C PRO A 64 11.40 2.51 9.06
N VAL A 65 12.68 2.12 8.98
CA VAL A 65 13.39 1.42 10.08
C VAL A 65 13.31 2.26 11.36
N SER A 66 12.75 1.70 12.43
CA SER A 66 12.47 2.44 13.67
C SER A 66 12.49 1.52 14.90
N ASP A 67 13.23 1.92 15.93
CA ASP A 67 13.39 1.24 17.23
C ASP A 67 13.56 -0.30 17.14
N GLY A 68 14.46 -0.75 16.24
CA GLY A 68 14.79 -2.16 16.04
C GLY A 68 13.85 -2.95 15.12
N VAL A 69 12.74 -2.35 14.67
CA VAL A 69 11.86 -2.94 13.65
C VAL A 69 12.42 -2.63 12.25
N PRO A 70 12.52 -3.63 11.35
CA PRO A 70 12.96 -3.40 9.97
C PRO A 70 11.93 -2.61 9.16
N ALA A 71 12.35 -2.08 8.01
CA ALA A 71 11.41 -1.49 7.05
C ALA A 71 10.47 -2.57 6.51
N HIS A 72 9.17 -2.29 6.55
CA HIS A 72 8.08 -3.20 6.19
C HIS A 72 6.88 -2.37 5.70
N SER A 73 5.88 -3.03 5.10
CA SER A 73 4.73 -2.34 4.48
C SER A 73 3.41 -2.79 5.12
N SER A 74 2.54 -1.83 5.45
CA SER A 74 1.19 -2.08 5.99
C SER A 74 0.10 -1.66 5.01
N ILE A 75 -1.16 -2.04 5.29
CA ILE A 75 -2.34 -1.65 4.52
C ILE A 75 -3.24 -0.74 5.37
N LEU A 76 -3.61 0.41 4.82
CA LEU A 76 -4.66 1.27 5.35
C LEU A 76 -6.03 0.78 4.92
N SER A 77 -6.90 0.49 5.89
CA SER A 77 -8.27 0.07 5.67
C SER A 77 -9.14 0.41 6.88
N HIS A 78 -10.47 0.29 6.73
CA HIS A 78 -11.40 0.41 7.86
C HIS A 78 -11.16 -0.60 8.99
N ALA A 79 -10.38 -1.66 8.75
CA ALA A 79 -10.03 -2.67 9.74
C ALA A 79 -8.66 -2.43 10.41
N THR A 80 -7.84 -1.49 9.92
CA THR A 80 -6.63 -1.01 10.63
C THR A 80 -6.86 0.28 11.43
N ILE A 81 -8.05 0.91 11.35
CA ILE A 81 -8.42 2.00 12.27
C ILE A 81 -8.43 1.46 13.71
N LEU A 82 -7.77 2.15 14.63
CA LEU A 82 -7.80 1.87 16.06
C LEU A 82 -9.17 2.28 16.64
N PRO A 83 -10.04 1.33 17.02
CA PRO A 83 -11.40 1.66 17.42
C PRO A 83 -11.40 2.52 18.70
N GLY A 84 -12.29 3.51 18.75
CA GLY A 84 -12.30 4.53 19.79
C GLY A 84 -11.47 5.79 19.49
N THR A 85 -10.72 5.84 18.37
CA THR A 85 -10.02 7.06 17.91
C THR A 85 -10.71 7.78 16.74
N GLU A 86 -11.90 7.30 16.33
CA GLU A 86 -12.68 7.83 15.20
C GLU A 86 -12.95 9.35 15.34
N GLY A 87 -12.44 10.14 14.39
CA GLY A 87 -12.58 11.60 14.37
C GLY A 87 -11.28 12.33 14.06
N GLU A 88 -11.03 13.45 14.73
CA GLU A 88 -9.83 14.29 14.52
C GLU A 88 -8.52 13.65 15.03
N GLU A 89 -8.62 12.55 15.79
CA GLU A 89 -7.48 11.84 16.39
C GLU A 89 -7.24 10.45 15.76
N GLU A 90 -7.84 10.15 14.61
CA GLU A 90 -7.84 8.81 13.99
C GLU A 90 -6.43 8.22 13.87
N ARG A 91 -6.25 7.04 14.49
CA ARG A 91 -5.00 6.28 14.47
C ARG A 91 -5.17 4.99 13.68
N PHE A 92 -4.12 4.58 13.00
CA PHE A 92 -4.03 3.29 12.32
C PHE A 92 -3.06 2.36 13.05
N VAL A 93 -3.31 1.06 12.95
CA VAL A 93 -2.54 0.00 13.60
C VAL A 93 -1.51 -0.59 12.64
N ASP A 94 -0.25 -0.55 13.06
CA ASP A 94 0.85 -1.36 12.55
C ASP A 94 1.00 -2.59 13.47
N ALA A 95 0.70 -3.77 12.92
CA ALA A 95 0.74 -5.04 13.62
C ALA A 95 2.01 -5.87 13.33
N GLU A 96 3.02 -5.30 12.67
CA GLU A 96 4.35 -5.91 12.52
C GLU A 96 5.38 -5.18 13.39
N GLY A 97 5.41 -3.84 13.35
CA GLY A 97 6.19 -3.01 14.24
C GLY A 97 5.56 -2.72 15.61
N LYS A 98 4.35 -3.24 15.89
CA LYS A 98 3.61 -3.17 17.17
C LYS A 98 3.32 -1.74 17.63
N ARG A 99 2.76 -0.94 16.72
CA ARG A 99 2.53 0.50 16.93
C ARG A 99 1.15 0.93 16.45
N SER A 100 0.72 2.09 16.91
CA SER A 100 -0.30 2.89 16.24
C SER A 100 0.32 4.20 15.77
N PHE A 101 -0.19 4.77 14.69
CA PHE A 101 0.32 6.01 14.08
C PHE A 101 -0.83 6.87 13.53
N LYS A 102 -0.59 8.17 13.36
CA LYS A 102 -1.49 9.07 12.62
C LYS A 102 -1.05 9.18 11.17
N PHE A 103 -2.01 9.23 10.25
CA PHE A 103 -1.77 9.29 8.81
C PHE A 103 -2.46 10.50 8.18
N ASP A 104 -1.70 11.32 7.44
CA ASP A 104 -2.27 12.38 6.63
C ASP A 104 -2.57 11.88 5.21
N HIS A 105 -3.85 11.78 4.87
CA HIS A 105 -4.30 11.34 3.55
C HIS A 105 -3.96 12.30 2.39
N ILE A 106 -3.53 13.54 2.67
CA ILE A 106 -3.09 14.52 1.65
C ILE A 106 -1.60 14.36 1.33
N THR A 107 -0.73 14.41 2.34
CA THR A 107 0.73 14.25 2.13
C THR A 107 1.20 12.80 2.06
N LEU A 108 0.32 11.84 2.39
CA LEU A 108 0.64 10.43 2.62
C LEU A 108 1.69 10.21 3.74
N GLY A 109 1.82 11.20 4.64
CA GLY A 109 2.79 11.21 5.73
C GLY A 109 2.32 10.42 6.95
N ILE A 110 3.23 9.64 7.53
CA ILE A 110 3.04 8.93 8.81
C ILE A 110 3.66 9.76 9.94
N THR A 111 2.94 9.95 11.03
CA THR A 111 3.37 10.74 12.20
C THR A 111 2.95 10.10 13.52
N ASP A 112 3.52 10.56 14.65
CA ASP A 112 3.08 10.23 16.01
C ASP A 112 2.96 8.71 16.26
N TYR A 113 4.07 7.97 16.15
CA TYR A 113 4.11 6.56 16.53
C TYR A 113 3.97 6.38 18.05
N GLN A 114 3.07 5.49 18.46
CA GLN A 114 2.83 5.12 19.86
C GLN A 114 2.75 3.58 19.98
N PRO A 115 3.11 2.95 21.11
CA PRO A 115 3.03 1.49 21.26
C PRO A 115 1.62 0.92 21.05
N TYR A 116 1.53 -0.30 20.53
CA TYR A 116 0.29 -1.06 20.37
C TYR A 116 0.56 -2.55 20.63
N ASP A 117 -0.07 -3.12 21.66
CA ASP A 117 0.03 -4.55 21.98
C ASP A 117 -1.36 -5.18 22.19
N LEU A 118 -1.60 -6.28 21.47
CA LEU A 118 -2.79 -7.13 21.61
C LEU A 118 -2.61 -8.20 22.71
N PRO A 119 -3.72 -8.74 23.26
CA PRO A 119 -3.67 -9.93 24.12
C PRO A 119 -2.97 -11.11 23.44
N GLU A 120 -2.15 -11.86 24.19
CA GLU A 120 -1.30 -12.94 23.67
C GLU A 120 -2.08 -14.03 22.91
N GLU A 121 -3.26 -14.41 23.40
CA GLU A 121 -4.18 -15.39 22.77
C GLU A 121 -4.65 -14.97 21.36
N GLU A 122 -4.69 -13.66 21.11
CA GLU A 122 -5.21 -13.07 19.87
C GLU A 122 -4.06 -12.73 18.92
N GLU A 123 -2.97 -12.19 19.45
CA GLU A 123 -1.75 -11.92 18.69
C GLU A 123 -1.15 -13.20 18.13
N THR A 124 -1.12 -14.29 18.90
CA THR A 124 -0.63 -15.60 18.40
C THR A 124 -1.48 -16.13 17.23
N PHE A 125 -2.81 -15.95 17.26
CA PHE A 125 -3.68 -16.35 16.14
C PHE A 125 -3.59 -15.41 14.94
N ARG A 126 -3.54 -14.09 15.19
CA ARG A 126 -3.36 -13.05 14.16
C ARG A 126 -2.03 -13.23 13.44
N ALA A 127 -0.93 -13.45 14.16
CA ALA A 127 0.38 -13.74 13.61
C ALA A 127 0.41 -15.06 12.82
N ALA A 128 -0.29 -16.11 13.27
CA ALA A 128 -0.41 -17.36 12.52
C ALA A 128 -1.18 -17.18 11.20
N LEU A 129 -2.25 -16.37 11.20
CA LEU A 129 -2.96 -15.96 9.98
C LEU A 129 -2.05 -15.14 9.07
N ALA A 130 -1.39 -14.09 9.59
CA ALA A 130 -0.49 -13.22 8.84
C ALA A 130 0.66 -14.00 8.19
N GLN A 131 1.31 -14.90 8.93
CA GLN A 131 2.41 -15.71 8.41
C GLN A 131 1.94 -16.69 7.32
N SER A 132 0.71 -17.20 7.40
CA SER A 132 0.15 -18.04 6.33
C SER A 132 -0.30 -17.20 5.13
N LEU A 133 -0.84 -16.01 5.36
CA LEU A 133 -1.32 -15.09 4.33
C LEU A 133 -0.14 -14.53 3.52
N ALA A 134 0.91 -14.01 4.16
CA ALA A 134 2.10 -13.49 3.49
C ALA A 134 2.79 -14.53 2.58
N LYS A 135 2.80 -15.81 2.99
CA LYS A 135 3.28 -16.94 2.15
C LYS A 135 2.40 -17.15 0.91
N TYR A 136 1.07 -17.04 1.04
CA TYR A 136 0.15 -17.09 -0.09
C TYR A 136 0.34 -15.88 -1.01
N THR A 137 0.32 -14.67 -0.45
CA THR A 137 0.48 -13.40 -1.17
C THR A 137 1.75 -13.41 -2.02
N LYS A 138 2.91 -13.71 -1.43
CA LYS A 138 4.20 -13.76 -2.14
C LYS A 138 4.27 -14.80 -3.27
N ASN A 139 3.49 -15.88 -3.19
CA ASN A 139 3.46 -16.93 -4.20
C ASN A 139 2.48 -16.65 -5.36
N HIS A 140 1.46 -15.81 -5.14
CA HIS A 140 0.39 -15.57 -6.12
C HIS A 140 0.35 -14.14 -6.68
N PHE A 141 0.95 -13.15 -5.98
CA PHE A 141 0.91 -11.74 -6.35
C PHE A 141 2.35 -11.17 -6.37
N PRO A 142 2.96 -10.95 -7.56
CA PRO A 142 4.37 -10.52 -7.67
C PRO A 142 4.70 -9.20 -6.97
N SER A 143 3.69 -8.33 -6.82
CA SER A 143 3.72 -7.02 -6.18
C SER A 143 2.58 -6.90 -5.17
N GLY A 144 2.21 -8.02 -4.54
CA GLY A 144 1.15 -8.08 -3.55
C GLY A 144 1.63 -7.78 -2.14
N GLN A 145 0.84 -7.00 -1.41
CA GLN A 145 0.97 -6.82 0.03
C GLN A 145 -0.26 -7.40 0.74
N SER A 146 -0.10 -7.78 2.01
CA SER A 146 -1.21 -8.34 2.79
C SER A 146 -1.11 -8.03 4.27
N SER A 147 -2.24 -7.66 4.88
CA SER A 147 -2.36 -7.32 6.31
C SER A 147 -3.34 -8.26 7.01
N VAL A 148 -3.18 -8.43 8.33
CA VAL A 148 -4.15 -9.11 9.20
C VAL A 148 -4.34 -8.32 10.48
N SER A 149 -5.55 -7.83 10.68
CA SER A 149 -5.98 -7.00 11.82
C SER A 149 -6.94 -7.75 12.74
N SER A 150 -7.00 -7.38 14.01
CA SER A 150 -8.02 -7.81 14.97
C SER A 150 -8.95 -6.64 15.29
N SER A 151 -10.23 -6.90 15.53
CA SER A 151 -11.19 -5.89 16.05
C SER A 151 -11.04 -5.62 17.55
N GLN A 152 -10.00 -6.17 18.20
CA GLN A 152 -9.72 -5.97 19.62
C GLN A 152 -8.87 -4.71 19.88
N TYR A 153 -9.19 -4.04 20.98
CA TYR A 153 -8.48 -2.86 21.49
C TYR A 153 -7.14 -3.26 22.15
N PRO A 154 -6.05 -2.49 21.95
CA PRO A 154 -4.74 -2.77 22.55
C PRO A 154 -4.79 -2.55 24.05
N LEU A 155 -4.01 -3.29 24.84
CA LEU A 155 -4.02 -3.08 26.30
C LEU A 155 -3.55 -1.66 26.64
N LEU A 156 -4.34 -0.92 27.45
CA LEU A 156 -3.91 0.37 27.99
C LEU A 156 -2.52 0.20 28.64
N PRO A 157 -1.52 1.03 28.30
CA PRO A 157 -0.21 0.93 28.93
C PRO A 157 -0.38 1.14 30.45
N PRO A 158 0.33 0.36 31.29
CA PRO A 158 0.23 0.53 32.74
C PRO A 158 0.61 1.96 33.10
N ALA A 159 -0.35 2.71 33.63
CA ALA A 159 -0.33 4.17 33.73
C ALA A 159 1.06 4.69 34.12
N SER A 160 1.71 5.39 33.17
CA SER A 160 3.13 5.73 33.20
C SER A 160 3.54 6.20 34.59
N ALA A 161 4.32 5.37 35.30
CA ALA A 161 4.62 5.57 36.70
C ALA A 161 5.29 6.94 36.88
N ILE A 162 4.51 7.89 37.40
CA ILE A 162 5.01 9.22 37.78
C ILE A 162 6.17 8.95 38.74
N PRO A 163 7.42 9.35 38.41
CA PRO A 163 8.53 9.11 39.31
C PRO A 163 8.23 9.81 40.63
N GLU A 164 8.11 9.02 41.71
CA GLU A 164 7.96 9.61 43.04
C GLU A 164 9.15 10.55 43.28
N PRO A 165 8.93 11.82 43.68
CA PRO A 165 10.01 12.78 43.82
C PRO A 165 10.97 12.27 44.88
N ALA A 166 12.18 11.89 44.45
CA ALA A 166 13.16 11.26 45.32
C ALA A 166 13.49 12.16 46.53
N PRO A 167 13.56 11.61 47.75
CA PRO A 167 13.82 12.40 48.94
C PRO A 167 15.23 12.98 48.90
N ASP A 168 15.34 14.30 49.06
CA ASP A 168 16.61 15.03 49.12
C ASP A 168 17.43 14.61 50.36
N VAL A 169 18.64 14.10 50.12
CA VAL A 169 19.67 13.88 51.13
C VAL A 169 21.03 14.26 50.55
N THR A 170 21.45 15.50 50.77
CA THR A 170 22.83 15.95 50.56
C THR A 170 23.69 15.64 51.79
N LYS A 171 24.82 14.91 51.62
CA LYS A 171 26.07 15.14 52.37
C LYS A 171 27.29 14.31 51.93
N GLU A 172 28.37 15.05 51.68
CA GLU A 172 29.79 14.80 52.06
C GLU A 172 30.57 13.56 51.57
N GLU A 173 31.81 13.83 51.17
CA GLU A 173 32.83 12.89 50.68
C GLU A 173 33.81 12.47 51.81
N SER A 174 34.43 11.29 51.73
CA SER A 174 35.91 11.10 51.87
C SER A 174 36.31 9.62 52.05
N GLU A 175 37.34 9.17 51.29
CA GLU A 175 38.39 8.19 51.67
C GLU A 175 37.98 6.73 52.07
N SER A 176 38.80 5.67 51.90
CA SER A 176 40.07 5.43 51.17
C SER A 176 40.44 3.91 51.10
N GLU A 177 41.60 3.60 50.51
CA GLU A 177 42.44 2.38 50.62
C GLU A 177 42.21 1.16 49.69
N GLU A 178 43.31 0.39 49.54
CA GLU A 178 43.60 -0.61 48.49
C GLU A 178 43.50 -2.07 49.02
N ILE A 179 43.60 -3.06 48.11
CA ILE A 179 44.47 -4.25 48.25
C ILE A 179 44.68 -4.92 46.88
N GLN A 180 45.83 -5.60 46.69
CA GLN A 180 46.37 -6.03 45.39
C GLN A 180 46.08 -7.50 45.01
N GLU A 181 46.42 -7.86 43.78
CA GLU A 181 46.32 -9.21 43.17
C GLU A 181 47.28 -10.26 43.76
N PRO A 182 47.32 -11.50 43.23
CA PRO A 182 48.33 -11.76 42.18
C PRO A 182 47.93 -12.74 41.03
N VAL A 183 48.11 -12.26 39.79
CA VAL A 183 48.91 -12.85 38.68
C VAL A 183 49.20 -14.37 38.66
N THR A 184 48.88 -15.03 37.53
CA THR A 184 49.76 -15.99 36.83
C THR A 184 49.54 -15.97 35.30
N ASP A 185 50.61 -15.79 34.52
CA ASP A 185 50.63 -15.73 33.04
C ASP A 185 50.82 -17.08 32.33
N ILE A 186 50.89 -17.00 30.98
CA ILE A 186 51.59 -17.85 29.96
C ILE A 186 50.59 -18.49 28.96
N VAL A 187 50.20 -17.84 27.85
CA VAL A 187 50.90 -17.50 26.57
C VAL A 187 50.45 -18.41 25.40
N ASN A 188 50.32 -17.81 24.21
CA ASN A 188 49.79 -18.41 22.97
C ASN A 188 50.82 -19.26 22.21
N GLU A 189 50.33 -20.07 21.26
CA GLU A 189 51.10 -20.45 20.06
C GLU A 189 50.21 -20.32 18.80
N GLN A 190 50.76 -19.74 17.73
CA GLN A 190 50.19 -19.68 16.37
C GLN A 190 51.19 -20.33 15.41
N VAL A 191 50.74 -20.95 14.31
CA VAL A 191 51.22 -20.62 12.94
C VAL A 191 50.40 -21.33 11.83
N ASN A 192 50.24 -20.60 10.71
CA ASN A 192 50.25 -21.00 9.29
C ASN A 192 49.21 -22.03 8.76
N GLU A 193 48.36 -21.67 7.79
CA GLU A 193 48.56 -21.39 6.34
C GLU A 193 48.47 -22.65 5.45
N GLY A 194 47.71 -22.53 4.35
CA GLY A 194 47.53 -23.55 3.31
C GLY A 194 46.44 -23.10 2.33
N ASP A 195 46.68 -23.27 1.03
CA ASP A 195 45.97 -22.56 -0.04
C ASP A 195 45.49 -23.51 -1.17
N LEU A 196 44.63 -22.99 -2.06
CA LEU A 196 44.21 -23.48 -3.37
C LEU A 196 43.12 -24.58 -3.51
N GLU A 197 42.20 -24.25 -4.41
CA GLU A 197 41.23 -25.07 -5.17
C GLU A 197 41.94 -25.99 -6.23
N PRO A 198 41.28 -26.88 -7.04
CA PRO A 198 39.89 -26.78 -7.56
C PRO A 198 39.07 -28.09 -7.68
N ALA A 199 37.89 -27.99 -8.32
CA ALA A 199 36.94 -29.07 -8.59
C ALA A 199 37.27 -29.98 -9.82
N PRO A 200 36.60 -31.14 -9.96
CA PRO A 200 36.69 -31.98 -11.16
C PRO A 200 35.35 -32.28 -11.88
N THR A 201 35.31 -32.02 -13.19
CA THR A 201 34.41 -32.68 -14.18
C THR A 201 35.22 -32.91 -15.46
N PRO A 202 35.08 -34.06 -16.16
CA PRO A 202 34.68 -33.99 -17.59
C PRO A 202 33.97 -35.27 -18.13
N ALA A 203 33.81 -35.31 -19.47
CA ALA A 203 33.45 -36.45 -20.36
C ALA A 203 31.94 -36.76 -20.52
N THR A 204 31.20 -36.18 -21.49
CA THR A 204 31.21 -36.29 -22.99
C THR A 204 30.32 -37.42 -23.55
N GLY A 205 29.50 -37.10 -24.56
CA GLY A 205 28.73 -38.10 -25.34
C GLY A 205 27.81 -37.48 -26.41
N ASP A 206 28.36 -37.16 -27.59
CA ASP A 206 27.58 -36.70 -28.75
C ASP A 206 26.77 -37.84 -29.39
N LEU A 207 25.54 -37.53 -29.83
CA LEU A 207 24.88 -38.24 -30.94
C LEU A 207 24.07 -37.26 -31.80
N ASN A 208 24.37 -37.23 -33.09
CA ASN A 208 23.83 -36.28 -34.05
C ASN A 208 23.05 -37.05 -35.13
N VAL A 209 21.74 -36.81 -35.27
CA VAL A 209 20.90 -37.29 -36.39
C VAL A 209 19.90 -36.20 -36.73
N ALA A 210 19.88 -35.77 -37.99
CA ALA A 210 19.02 -34.70 -38.47
C ALA A 210 17.87 -35.22 -39.36
N SER A 211 16.72 -34.54 -39.29
CA SER A 211 15.70 -34.50 -40.34
C SER A 211 14.87 -33.22 -40.19
N GLU A 212 14.69 -32.47 -41.27
CA GLU A 212 14.14 -31.11 -41.28
C GLU A 212 12.60 -31.10 -41.16
N LYS A 213 12.01 -30.04 -40.58
CA LYS A 213 11.29 -29.03 -41.39
C LYS A 213 10.68 -27.82 -40.66
N ASP A 214 10.62 -26.75 -41.46
CA ASP A 214 9.76 -25.56 -41.47
C ASP A 214 9.85 -24.54 -40.30
N GLU A 215 9.96 -23.27 -40.68
CA GLU A 215 10.38 -22.14 -39.84
C GLU A 215 9.21 -21.42 -39.15
N ILE A 216 9.42 -20.96 -37.91
CA ILE A 216 8.83 -19.72 -37.40
C ILE A 216 9.94 -18.94 -36.69
N VAL A 217 10.36 -17.83 -37.29
CA VAL A 217 11.40 -16.94 -36.72
C VAL A 217 10.89 -16.31 -35.42
N ARG A 218 11.66 -16.49 -34.35
CA ARG A 218 11.55 -15.67 -33.13
C ARG A 218 12.64 -14.60 -33.21
N PRO A 219 12.34 -13.30 -33.03
CA PRO A 219 13.40 -12.32 -32.75
C PRO A 219 14.04 -12.64 -31.39
N GLU A 220 15.33 -12.32 -31.26
CA GLU A 220 16.19 -12.74 -30.15
C GLU A 220 16.22 -11.72 -29.00
N SER A 221 16.69 -12.18 -27.83
CA SER A 221 17.19 -11.40 -26.67
C SER A 221 16.56 -10.04 -26.39
N LEU A 222 15.68 -10.00 -25.37
CA LEU A 222 15.24 -8.76 -24.72
C LEU A 222 16.41 -8.05 -24.01
N ASP A 223 17.40 -8.84 -23.59
CA ASP A 223 18.55 -8.42 -22.77
C ASP A 223 19.48 -7.43 -23.49
N GLN A 224 19.49 -7.42 -24.83
CA GLN A 224 20.29 -6.48 -25.64
C GLN A 224 19.73 -5.06 -25.69
N LEU A 225 18.53 -4.81 -25.13
CA LEU A 225 17.94 -3.47 -25.08
C LEU A 225 18.34 -2.70 -23.82
N ASP A 226 18.62 -3.37 -22.72
CA ASP A 226 19.03 -2.71 -21.47
C ASP A 226 20.48 -2.18 -21.56
N ASP A 227 21.39 -2.96 -22.19
CA ASP A 227 22.77 -2.52 -22.48
C ASP A 227 22.81 -1.22 -23.32
N LEU A 228 21.94 -1.13 -24.34
CA LEU A 228 21.81 0.06 -25.20
C LEU A 228 21.15 1.27 -24.51
N VAL A 229 20.49 1.06 -23.36
CA VAL A 229 19.87 2.14 -22.56
C VAL A 229 20.84 2.71 -21.53
N GLU A 230 21.81 1.93 -21.05
CA GLU A 230 22.93 2.47 -20.24
C GLU A 230 23.91 3.26 -21.12
N GLU A 231 24.33 2.73 -22.28
CA GLU A 231 25.25 3.42 -23.20
C GLU A 231 24.69 4.78 -23.67
N ALA A 232 23.36 4.89 -23.84
CA ALA A 232 22.68 6.14 -24.20
C ALA A 232 22.61 7.18 -23.06
N LYS A 233 22.75 6.79 -21.78
CA LYS A 233 22.77 7.74 -20.65
C LYS A 233 24.13 8.41 -20.50
N GLU A 234 25.22 7.67 -20.70
CA GLU A 234 26.58 8.21 -20.56
C GLU A 234 26.88 9.30 -21.61
N GLU A 235 26.22 9.29 -22.78
CA GLU A 235 26.37 10.35 -23.79
C GLU A 235 25.65 11.67 -23.42
N GLU A 236 24.49 11.65 -22.72
CA GLU A 236 23.78 12.90 -22.35
C GLU A 236 24.49 13.67 -21.22
N GLU A 237 24.99 12.99 -20.17
CA GLU A 237 25.71 13.67 -19.07
C GLU A 237 27.03 14.33 -19.53
N GLY A 238 27.57 13.93 -20.68
CA GLY A 238 28.80 14.47 -21.26
C GLY A 238 28.73 15.93 -21.71
N SER A 239 27.54 16.55 -21.86
CA SER A 239 27.41 17.85 -22.53
C SER A 239 26.47 18.88 -21.88
N VAL A 240 27.03 19.77 -21.06
CA VAL A 240 26.79 21.25 -21.10
C VAL A 240 27.73 21.97 -20.11
N LYS A 241 28.39 23.06 -20.55
CA LYS A 241 29.15 23.97 -19.67
C LYS A 241 29.26 25.37 -20.27
N LYS A 242 28.75 26.37 -19.53
CA LYS A 242 28.78 27.83 -19.83
C LYS A 242 27.93 28.24 -21.06
N GLU A 243 27.52 29.49 -21.25
CA GLU A 243 27.90 30.78 -20.63
C GLU A 243 26.65 31.71 -20.58
N SER A 244 26.43 32.60 -19.60
CA SER A 244 26.98 33.97 -19.55
C SER A 244 26.19 34.81 -18.50
N VAL A 245 26.84 35.58 -17.60
CA VAL A 245 27.10 37.05 -17.63
C VAL A 245 26.08 37.93 -16.85
N LYS A 246 26.60 38.88 -16.07
CA LYS A 246 25.97 39.88 -15.18
C LYS A 246 25.71 41.22 -15.94
N PRO A 247 24.96 42.25 -15.46
CA PRO A 247 25.30 42.99 -14.22
C PRO A 247 24.16 43.66 -13.39
N ASP A 248 24.53 44.06 -12.16
CA ASP A 248 24.31 45.31 -11.39
C ASP A 248 22.92 46.02 -11.30
N VAL A 249 22.58 46.74 -10.22
CA VAL A 249 23.31 47.07 -8.96
C VAL A 249 22.52 46.52 -7.72
N GLU A 250 22.38 47.03 -6.48
CA GLU A 250 22.80 48.24 -5.74
C GLU A 250 22.95 47.93 -4.22
N GLU A 251 23.03 48.94 -3.34
CA GLU A 251 23.27 48.84 -1.87
C GLU A 251 21.96 49.03 -1.06
N VAL A 252 21.83 48.97 0.28
CA VAL A 252 22.67 49.25 1.48
C VAL A 252 22.13 48.35 2.63
N GLY A 253 22.86 47.89 3.65
CA GLY A 253 24.27 48.02 4.03
C GLY A 253 24.42 47.68 5.53
N GLU A 254 25.59 47.25 5.96
CA GLU A 254 25.85 46.71 7.31
C GLU A 254 27.03 47.44 7.96
N ASP A 255 26.94 47.73 9.25
CA ASP A 255 28.08 48.14 10.08
C ASP A 255 27.81 47.71 11.54
N GLY A 256 28.85 47.33 12.27
CA GLY A 256 28.72 46.78 13.61
C GLY A 256 30.03 46.82 14.39
N GLN A 257 30.00 46.44 15.66
CA GLN A 257 31.24 46.08 16.37
C GLN A 257 31.00 45.25 17.64
N GLU A 258 32.05 44.58 18.05
CA GLU A 258 32.10 43.61 19.14
C GLU A 258 32.28 44.29 20.51
N GLU A 259 31.78 43.67 21.58
CA GLU A 259 32.70 43.16 22.62
C GLU A 259 32.03 42.10 23.51
N LYS A 260 32.84 41.36 24.27
CA LYS A 260 32.47 40.11 24.96
C LYS A 260 33.14 40.04 26.33
N VAL A 261 32.38 40.07 27.43
CA VAL A 261 32.93 39.73 28.77
C VAL A 261 31.86 39.26 29.79
N THR A 262 32.18 38.14 30.47
CA THR A 262 31.65 37.57 31.73
C THR A 262 30.15 37.62 32.12
N THR A 263 29.61 36.42 32.42
CA THR A 263 28.53 36.24 33.42
C THR A 263 29.08 36.34 34.86
N PRO A 264 28.21 36.60 35.88
CA PRO A 264 27.93 35.50 36.82
C PRO A 264 26.51 35.45 37.45
N ARG A 265 26.05 34.21 37.63
CA ARG A 265 25.14 33.60 38.65
C ARG A 265 24.36 34.47 39.68
N ALA A 266 23.03 34.45 39.51
CA ALA A 266 21.92 34.19 40.48
C ALA A 266 21.76 34.95 41.82
N GLU A 267 20.50 35.31 42.12
CA GLU A 267 19.87 35.39 43.46
C GLU A 267 18.34 35.18 43.33
N GLU A 268 17.62 34.82 44.42
CA GLU A 268 16.22 34.36 44.42
C GLU A 268 15.22 35.34 45.07
N ALA A 269 13.93 35.36 44.65
CA ALA A 269 12.82 35.93 45.44
C ALA A 269 11.38 35.46 45.07
N THR A 270 10.83 34.55 45.86
CA THR A 270 9.42 34.48 46.33
C THR A 270 8.22 34.62 45.35
N SER A 271 7.67 33.47 44.95
CA SER A 271 6.28 33.00 45.19
C SER A 271 5.05 33.94 45.10
N SER A 272 4.05 33.51 44.35
CA SER A 272 2.68 33.32 44.88
C SER A 272 2.01 32.14 44.17
N ALA A 273 1.12 31.40 44.85
CA ALA A 273 0.54 30.16 44.34
C ALA A 273 -0.99 30.22 44.26
N LEU A 274 -1.56 29.57 43.25
CA LEU A 274 -2.98 29.23 43.13
C LEU A 274 -3.11 27.76 42.76
N GLU A 275 -3.69 26.96 43.65
CA GLU A 275 -3.92 25.54 43.42
C GLU A 275 -5.21 25.33 42.61
N GLU A 276 -5.10 25.15 41.30
CA GLU A 276 -6.20 24.60 40.51
C GLU A 276 -6.30 23.09 40.75
N LYS A 277 -7.41 22.65 41.36
CA LYS A 277 -7.76 21.24 41.40
C LYS A 277 -8.08 20.78 39.98
N LYS A 278 -7.22 19.93 39.40
CA LYS A 278 -7.60 19.15 38.22
C LYS A 278 -8.68 18.15 38.62
N ASP A 279 -9.89 18.34 38.10
CA ASP A 279 -10.91 17.30 38.14
C ASP A 279 -10.40 16.09 37.37
N ILE A 280 -10.34 14.94 38.05
CA ILE A 280 -9.95 13.68 37.43
C ILE A 280 -11.14 13.20 36.60
N VAL A 281 -11.10 13.50 35.29
CA VAL A 281 -11.93 12.82 34.31
C VAL A 281 -11.60 11.32 34.41
N PRO A 282 -12.56 10.44 34.73
CA PRO A 282 -12.28 9.02 34.81
C PRO A 282 -11.93 8.51 33.41
N GLU A 283 -10.74 7.93 33.27
CA GLU A 283 -10.30 7.32 32.01
C GLU A 283 -11.33 6.30 31.52
N PRO A 284 -11.63 6.26 30.21
CA PRO A 284 -12.60 5.31 29.66
C PRO A 284 -12.08 3.89 29.89
N LYS A 285 -12.82 3.12 30.70
CA LYS A 285 -12.50 1.70 30.92
C LYS A 285 -12.71 0.95 29.62
N GLN A 286 -11.60 0.51 29.04
CA GLN A 286 -11.59 -0.28 27.83
C GLN A 286 -12.13 -1.69 28.12
N GLU A 287 -13.23 -2.06 27.47
CA GLU A 287 -13.84 -3.38 27.58
C GLU A 287 -13.22 -4.33 26.53
N ARG A 288 -12.91 -5.58 26.92
CA ARG A 288 -12.41 -6.61 25.97
C ARG A 288 -13.58 -7.13 25.14
N VAL A 289 -13.37 -7.33 23.84
CA VAL A 289 -14.31 -8.03 22.97
C VAL A 289 -14.18 -9.53 23.24
N GLU A 290 -15.25 -10.21 23.64
CA GLU A 290 -15.19 -11.65 23.97
C GLU A 290 -14.90 -12.52 22.73
N ASP A 291 -15.46 -12.16 21.58
CA ASP A 291 -15.19 -12.79 20.27
C ASP A 291 -14.69 -11.74 19.25
N PRO A 292 -13.36 -11.51 19.15
CA PRO A 292 -12.78 -10.60 18.17
C PRO A 292 -12.88 -11.15 16.75
N LYS A 293 -13.10 -10.25 15.79
CA LYS A 293 -13.08 -10.57 14.34
C LYS A 293 -11.69 -10.30 13.79
N TYR A 294 -11.20 -11.21 12.94
CA TYR A 294 -9.91 -11.06 12.28
C TYR A 294 -10.15 -10.73 10.80
N THR A 295 -9.65 -9.58 10.36
CA THR A 295 -9.79 -9.15 8.96
C THR A 295 -8.47 -9.38 8.24
N LEU A 296 -8.49 -10.26 7.24
CA LEU A 296 -7.38 -10.54 6.35
C LEU A 296 -7.59 -9.73 5.06
N GLU A 297 -6.59 -8.96 4.65
CA GLU A 297 -6.66 -8.14 3.43
C GLU A 297 -5.44 -8.38 2.54
N ILE A 298 -5.67 -8.45 1.23
CA ILE A 298 -4.63 -8.54 0.20
C ILE A 298 -4.85 -7.42 -0.82
N VAL A 299 -3.78 -6.73 -1.21
CA VAL A 299 -3.78 -5.79 -2.33
C VAL A 299 -2.66 -6.12 -3.32
N GLY A 300 -3.03 -6.43 -4.56
CA GLY A 300 -2.12 -6.67 -5.67
C GLY A 300 -2.17 -5.52 -6.67
N ASN A 301 -1.08 -4.76 -6.76
CA ASN A 301 -0.99 -3.55 -7.58
C ASN A 301 -0.15 -3.78 -8.83
N LYS A 302 -0.63 -3.40 -10.02
CA LYS A 302 0.21 -3.38 -11.24
C LYS A 302 -0.17 -2.21 -12.15
N TYR A 303 0.76 -1.29 -12.35
CA TYR A 303 0.57 -0.06 -13.11
C TYR A 303 1.61 0.03 -14.21
N ASN A 304 1.20 0.50 -15.40
CA ASN A 304 2.11 0.88 -16.47
C ASN A 304 1.54 2.09 -17.23
N PRO A 305 1.66 3.31 -16.67
CA PRO A 305 1.09 4.52 -17.29
C PRO A 305 1.67 4.81 -18.68
N ASN A 306 2.93 4.45 -18.93
CA ASN A 306 3.60 4.58 -20.23
C ASN A 306 2.94 3.72 -21.32
N ASN A 307 2.30 2.61 -20.93
CA ASN A 307 1.49 1.75 -21.80
C ASN A 307 -0.02 1.97 -21.59
N PHE A 308 -0.41 3.09 -20.95
CA PHE A 308 -1.79 3.52 -20.75
C PHE A 308 -2.69 2.50 -20.03
N TRP A 309 -2.20 1.82 -19.00
CA TRP A 309 -3.05 0.99 -18.14
C TRP A 309 -2.66 0.92 -16.67
N THR A 310 -3.69 0.70 -15.85
CA THR A 310 -3.61 0.46 -14.42
C THR A 310 -4.47 -0.74 -14.02
N GLY A 311 -4.07 -1.47 -12.98
CA GLY A 311 -4.81 -2.62 -12.47
C GLY A 311 -4.57 -2.86 -10.98
N ARG A 312 -5.66 -3.15 -10.25
CA ARG A 312 -5.63 -3.49 -8.82
C ARG A 312 -6.55 -4.67 -8.52
N TRP A 313 -6.02 -5.65 -7.80
CA TRP A 313 -6.76 -6.74 -7.16
C TRP A 313 -6.83 -6.45 -5.66
N ARG A 314 -8.02 -6.54 -5.06
CA ARG A 314 -8.26 -6.31 -3.63
C ARG A 314 -9.07 -7.47 -3.08
N THR A 315 -8.64 -8.09 -1.98
CA THR A 315 -9.48 -9.04 -1.24
C THR A 315 -9.58 -8.67 0.23
N ARG A 316 -10.77 -8.88 0.81
CA ARG A 316 -11.08 -8.66 2.22
C ARG A 316 -11.87 -9.86 2.72
N TRP A 317 -11.29 -10.61 3.65
CA TRP A 317 -11.85 -11.79 4.28
C TRP A 317 -11.98 -11.57 5.78
N VAL A 318 -13.21 -11.59 6.29
CA VAL A 318 -13.50 -11.42 7.72
C VAL A 318 -13.75 -12.78 8.33
N VAL A 319 -12.89 -13.18 9.28
CA VAL A 319 -13.05 -14.36 10.11
C VAL A 319 -13.83 -13.97 11.36
N ASP A 320 -15.05 -14.49 11.49
CA ASP A 320 -15.95 -14.25 12.61
C ASP A 320 -16.09 -15.54 13.44
N ARG A 321 -15.54 -15.51 14.66
CA ARG A 321 -15.53 -16.65 15.58
C ARG A 321 -16.90 -16.91 16.20
N ALA A 322 -17.70 -15.87 16.43
CA ALA A 322 -19.02 -15.98 17.06
C ALA A 322 -20.06 -16.57 16.09
N SER A 323 -19.99 -16.23 14.80
CA SER A 323 -20.82 -16.87 13.77
C SER A 323 -20.27 -18.22 13.30
N GLY A 324 -18.96 -18.44 13.41
CA GLY A 324 -18.27 -19.58 12.82
C GLY A 324 -18.16 -19.49 11.29
N THR A 325 -18.13 -18.28 10.71
CA THR A 325 -18.03 -18.05 9.26
C THR A 325 -16.78 -17.26 8.88
N VAL A 326 -16.35 -17.44 7.63
CA VAL A 326 -15.33 -16.63 6.97
C VAL A 326 -15.94 -16.02 5.72
N ASP A 327 -16.17 -14.71 5.75
CA ASP A 327 -16.95 -13.97 4.76
C ASP A 327 -16.04 -13.05 3.93
N GLY A 328 -16.05 -13.24 2.61
CA GLY A 328 -15.08 -12.68 1.67
C GLY A 328 -15.66 -11.78 0.61
N ASN A 329 -14.89 -10.77 0.21
CA ASN A 329 -15.09 -9.99 -1.01
C ASN A 329 -13.79 -9.98 -1.80
N ILE A 330 -13.90 -10.19 -3.11
CA ILE A 330 -12.82 -10.06 -4.10
C ILE A 330 -13.26 -8.96 -5.07
N ASN A 331 -12.40 -7.98 -5.27
CA ASN A 331 -12.61 -6.85 -6.17
C ASN A 331 -11.44 -6.77 -7.16
N VAL A 332 -11.75 -6.62 -8.44
CA VAL A 332 -10.75 -6.50 -9.51
C VAL A 332 -11.11 -5.33 -10.40
N ASP A 333 -10.20 -4.37 -10.46
CA ASP A 333 -10.37 -3.11 -11.16
C ASP A 333 -9.21 -2.94 -12.15
N VAL A 334 -9.52 -2.71 -13.44
CA VAL A 334 -8.53 -2.53 -14.50
C VAL A 334 -8.97 -1.41 -15.41
N HIS A 335 -8.08 -0.48 -15.74
CA HIS A 335 -8.33 0.62 -16.65
C HIS A 335 -7.28 0.59 -17.78
N TYR A 336 -7.73 0.73 -19.03
CA TYR A 336 -6.90 0.89 -20.21
C TYR A 336 -7.41 2.09 -21.02
N TYR A 337 -6.52 3.04 -21.28
CA TYR A 337 -6.87 4.37 -21.79
C TYR A 337 -6.05 4.81 -23.02
N GLU A 338 -5.41 3.87 -23.71
CA GLU A 338 -4.80 4.16 -25.02
C GLU A 338 -5.90 4.43 -26.06
N GLN A 339 -5.93 5.66 -26.59
CA GLN A 339 -6.85 6.08 -27.67
C GLN A 339 -8.36 5.84 -27.37
N GLY A 340 -8.72 5.73 -26.08
CA GLY A 340 -10.07 5.46 -25.61
C GLY A 340 -10.14 5.43 -24.08
N ASN A 341 -11.19 4.84 -23.53
CA ASN A 341 -11.31 4.48 -22.11
C ASN A 341 -12.07 3.16 -22.04
N VAL A 342 -11.45 2.15 -21.44
CA VAL A 342 -12.04 0.83 -21.17
C VAL A 342 -11.75 0.48 -19.71
N GLN A 343 -12.81 0.23 -18.95
CA GLN A 343 -12.71 -0.16 -17.54
C GLN A 343 -13.37 -1.52 -17.29
N LEU A 344 -12.67 -2.37 -16.55
CA LEU A 344 -13.23 -3.50 -15.81
C LEU A 344 -13.37 -3.06 -14.36
N ALA A 345 -14.54 -3.27 -13.78
CA ALA A 345 -14.74 -3.24 -12.34
C ALA A 345 -15.59 -4.45 -11.95
N THR A 346 -15.08 -5.31 -11.08
CA THR A 346 -15.78 -6.51 -10.62
C THR A 346 -15.88 -6.58 -9.10
N ARG A 347 -16.89 -7.31 -8.64
CA ARG A 347 -17.04 -7.72 -7.25
C ARG A 347 -17.59 -9.15 -7.21
N HIS A 348 -16.86 -10.04 -6.56
CA HIS A 348 -17.28 -11.38 -6.20
C HIS A 348 -17.34 -11.47 -4.67
N SER A 349 -18.33 -12.18 -4.14
CA SER A 349 -18.50 -12.36 -2.69
C SER A 349 -18.73 -13.83 -2.40
N ALA A 350 -17.99 -14.37 -1.44
CA ALA A 350 -17.98 -15.79 -1.09
C ALA A 350 -17.99 -15.95 0.43
N SER A 351 -18.47 -17.10 0.92
CA SER A 351 -18.53 -17.40 2.35
C SER A 351 -18.28 -18.89 2.57
N PHE A 352 -17.54 -19.24 3.62
CA PHE A 352 -17.29 -20.63 4.01
C PHE A 352 -17.26 -20.79 5.54
N PRO A 353 -17.60 -21.98 6.08
CA PRO A 353 -17.56 -22.22 7.52
C PRO A 353 -16.12 -22.25 8.05
N LEU A 354 -15.92 -21.70 9.25
CA LEU A 354 -14.64 -21.67 9.94
C LEU A 354 -14.15 -23.11 10.26
N PRO A 355 -12.93 -23.52 9.86
CA PRO A 355 -12.37 -24.80 10.27
C PRO A 355 -12.15 -24.85 11.79
N VAL A 356 -12.70 -25.88 12.45
CA VAL A 356 -12.68 -26.01 13.92
C VAL A 356 -11.57 -26.94 14.43
N GLU A 357 -11.10 -27.88 13.60
CA GLU A 357 -10.10 -28.90 13.96
C GLU A 357 -8.84 -28.79 13.09
N GLU A 358 -7.69 -29.24 13.61
CA GLU A 358 -6.45 -29.34 12.83
C GLU A 358 -6.46 -30.59 11.94
N VAL A 359 -6.72 -30.40 10.65
CA VAL A 359 -6.82 -31.49 9.67
C VAL A 359 -5.49 -31.67 8.95
N ASN A 360 -5.03 -32.91 8.82
CA ASN A 360 -3.78 -33.30 8.14
C ASN A 360 -2.50 -32.58 8.66
N GLY A 361 -2.52 -32.10 9.91
CA GLY A 361 -1.41 -31.31 10.48
C GLY A 361 -1.34 -29.87 9.97
N GLN A 362 -2.37 -29.37 9.29
CA GLN A 362 -2.51 -27.94 8.99
C GLN A 362 -3.23 -27.23 10.13
N THR A 363 -2.60 -26.18 10.66
CA THR A 363 -3.25 -25.27 11.61
C THR A 363 -4.51 -24.64 11.02
N VAL A 364 -5.47 -24.27 11.87
CA VAL A 364 -6.73 -23.62 11.43
C VAL A 364 -6.44 -22.40 10.53
N ALA A 365 -5.46 -21.58 10.89
CA ALA A 365 -5.01 -20.44 10.08
C ALA A 365 -4.54 -20.85 8.68
N SER A 366 -3.77 -21.94 8.56
CA SER A 366 -3.32 -22.48 7.27
C SER A 366 -4.49 -23.03 6.44
N GLN A 367 -5.48 -23.67 7.07
CA GLN A 367 -6.68 -24.19 6.39
C GLN A 367 -7.57 -23.06 5.85
N ILE A 368 -7.72 -21.94 6.59
CA ILE A 368 -8.43 -20.74 6.14
C ILE A 368 -7.77 -20.18 4.87
N VAL A 369 -6.46 -19.91 4.90
CA VAL A 369 -5.74 -19.37 3.73
C VAL A 369 -5.70 -20.37 2.57
N THR A 370 -5.62 -21.67 2.84
CA THR A 370 -5.73 -22.73 1.81
C THR A 370 -7.12 -22.76 1.15
N THR A 371 -8.17 -22.33 1.86
CA THR A 371 -9.53 -22.26 1.33
C THR A 371 -9.75 -20.97 0.53
N ILE A 372 -9.27 -19.84 1.04
CA ILE A 372 -9.20 -18.56 0.31
C ILE A 372 -8.48 -18.74 -1.04
N SER A 373 -7.28 -19.34 -1.03
CA SER A 373 -6.47 -19.63 -2.22
C SER A 373 -7.25 -20.40 -3.30
N LYS A 374 -8.07 -21.38 -2.91
CA LYS A 374 -8.93 -22.14 -3.84
C LYS A 374 -10.05 -21.28 -4.43
N ILE A 375 -10.70 -20.44 -3.63
CA ILE A 375 -11.79 -19.57 -4.10
C ILE A 375 -11.24 -18.48 -5.03
N GLU A 376 -10.14 -17.81 -4.66
CA GLU A 376 -9.50 -16.78 -5.50
C GLU A 376 -8.96 -17.38 -6.81
N THR A 377 -8.41 -18.60 -6.79
CA THR A 377 -8.02 -19.33 -8.01
C THR A 377 -9.22 -19.70 -8.89
N ALA A 378 -10.32 -20.18 -8.30
CA ALA A 378 -11.53 -20.52 -9.04
C ALA A 378 -12.17 -19.28 -9.69
N TYR A 379 -12.22 -18.15 -8.98
CA TYR A 379 -12.74 -16.90 -9.51
C TYR A 379 -11.86 -16.31 -10.62
N HIS A 380 -10.53 -16.42 -10.51
CA HIS A 380 -9.63 -16.04 -11.60
C HIS A 380 -9.87 -16.88 -12.87
N LEU A 381 -10.12 -18.20 -12.75
CA LEU A 381 -10.49 -19.03 -13.89
C LEU A 381 -11.88 -18.65 -14.45
N GLU A 382 -12.87 -18.40 -13.60
CA GLU A 382 -14.21 -17.94 -13.99
C GLU A 382 -14.14 -16.62 -14.79
N LEU A 383 -13.33 -15.65 -14.36
CA LEU A 383 -13.13 -14.39 -15.10
C LEU A 383 -12.58 -14.63 -16.52
N ASN A 384 -11.61 -15.53 -16.68
CA ASN A 384 -11.04 -15.86 -17.98
C ASN A 384 -12.08 -16.51 -18.92
N ASP A 385 -12.88 -17.45 -18.41
CA ASP A 385 -13.97 -18.08 -19.17
C ASP A 385 -15.06 -17.07 -19.57
N VAL A 386 -15.45 -16.18 -18.66
CA VAL A 386 -16.41 -15.09 -18.91
C VAL A 386 -15.90 -14.15 -20.00
N TYR A 387 -14.61 -13.79 -20.00
CA TYR A 387 -14.02 -12.96 -21.05
C TYR A 387 -14.03 -13.65 -22.43
N GLY A 388 -13.77 -14.96 -22.48
CA GLY A 388 -13.92 -15.76 -23.70
C GLY A 388 -15.35 -15.75 -24.26
N GLU A 389 -16.35 -15.97 -23.39
CA GLU A 389 -17.76 -15.93 -23.78
C GLU A 389 -18.22 -14.53 -24.23
N LEU A 390 -17.79 -13.47 -23.54
CA LEU A 390 -18.12 -12.09 -23.88
C LEU A 390 -17.62 -11.72 -25.28
N GLY A 391 -16.38 -12.11 -25.61
CA GLY A 391 -15.78 -11.95 -26.93
C GLY A 391 -16.56 -12.62 -28.05
N ASP A 392 -16.79 -13.93 -27.93
CA ASP A 392 -17.31 -14.73 -29.04
C ASP A 392 -18.84 -14.65 -29.21
N LYS A 393 -19.59 -14.45 -28.12
CA LYS A 393 -21.06 -14.42 -28.12
C LYS A 393 -21.62 -13.00 -27.99
N ALA A 394 -21.30 -12.28 -26.92
CA ALA A 394 -21.98 -11.05 -26.56
C ALA A 394 -21.67 -9.88 -27.51
N PHE A 395 -20.39 -9.54 -27.71
CA PHE A 395 -20.01 -8.48 -28.64
C PHE A 395 -20.42 -8.80 -30.08
N ARG A 396 -20.37 -10.07 -30.48
CA ARG A 396 -20.79 -10.57 -31.79
C ARG A 396 -22.31 -10.44 -32.03
N ALA A 397 -23.11 -10.54 -30.98
CA ALA A 397 -24.56 -10.29 -31.02
C ALA A 397 -24.88 -8.80 -31.10
N LEU A 398 -24.14 -7.94 -30.38
CA LEU A 398 -24.28 -6.48 -30.44
C LEU A 398 -23.91 -5.92 -31.82
N ARG A 399 -22.72 -6.27 -32.33
CA ARG A 399 -22.25 -5.82 -33.66
C ARG A 399 -21.43 -6.90 -34.35
N ARG A 400 -22.00 -7.44 -35.42
CA ARG A 400 -21.29 -8.35 -36.32
C ARG A 400 -20.17 -7.62 -37.07
N ALA A 401 -18.98 -8.21 -37.13
CA ALA A 401 -17.85 -7.69 -37.92
C ALA A 401 -18.18 -7.57 -39.43
N LEU A 402 -19.08 -8.42 -39.94
CA LEU A 402 -19.65 -8.32 -41.28
C LEU A 402 -21.18 -8.58 -41.27
N PRO A 403 -21.93 -7.97 -42.21
CA PRO A 403 -23.32 -8.33 -42.53
C PRO A 403 -23.56 -9.84 -42.72
N VAL A 404 -24.83 -10.26 -42.74
CA VAL A 404 -25.22 -11.67 -42.92
C VAL A 404 -24.67 -12.27 -44.22
N THR A 405 -24.54 -11.45 -45.26
CA THR A 405 -23.94 -11.79 -46.57
C THR A 405 -22.44 -12.10 -46.54
N ARG A 406 -21.75 -11.85 -45.41
CA ARG A 406 -20.28 -11.94 -45.27
C ARG A 406 -19.49 -11.05 -46.26
N GLN A 407 -20.11 -9.97 -46.72
CA GLN A 407 -19.51 -8.97 -47.61
C GLN A 407 -19.63 -7.57 -46.99
N LYS A 408 -18.74 -6.63 -47.34
CA LYS A 408 -18.90 -5.22 -46.96
C LYS A 408 -20.19 -4.65 -47.56
N MET A 409 -20.75 -3.62 -46.93
CA MET A 409 -22.00 -3.01 -47.43
C MET A 409 -21.76 -2.34 -48.78
N ASP A 410 -22.61 -2.68 -49.75
CA ASP A 410 -22.62 -2.08 -51.08
C ASP A 410 -23.47 -0.81 -51.04
N TRP A 411 -22.81 0.34 -50.84
CA TRP A 411 -23.49 1.62 -50.65
C TRP A 411 -24.23 2.12 -51.91
N GLU A 412 -23.79 1.74 -53.11
CA GLU A 412 -24.48 2.07 -54.37
C GLU A 412 -25.81 1.30 -54.47
N LYS A 413 -25.83 0.02 -54.07
CA LYS A 413 -27.09 -0.73 -53.95
C LYS A 413 -27.97 -0.15 -52.84
N VAL A 414 -27.41 0.26 -51.70
CA VAL A 414 -28.20 0.85 -50.59
C VAL A 414 -28.92 2.14 -51.01
N THR A 415 -28.26 3.03 -51.77
CA THR A 415 -28.91 4.26 -52.27
C THR A 415 -29.90 3.99 -53.40
N GLY A 416 -29.69 2.94 -54.20
CA GLY A 416 -30.64 2.48 -55.21
C GLY A 416 -31.89 1.77 -54.65
N TYR A 417 -31.77 1.05 -53.53
CA TYR A 417 -32.88 0.33 -52.89
C TYR A 417 -33.82 1.26 -52.12
N SER A 418 -34.68 1.95 -52.87
CA SER A 418 -35.91 2.57 -52.38
C SER A 418 -36.91 1.49 -51.91
N LEU A 419 -36.61 0.88 -50.76
CA LEU A 419 -37.33 -0.27 -50.20
C LEU A 419 -38.84 -0.01 -50.05
N GLY A 420 -39.22 1.23 -49.77
CA GLY A 420 -40.62 1.65 -49.72
C GLY A 420 -41.34 1.60 -51.07
N SER A 421 -40.65 1.87 -52.18
CA SER A 421 -41.29 1.83 -53.50
C SER A 421 -41.63 0.40 -53.95
N ASP A 422 -40.76 -0.56 -53.64
CA ASP A 422 -40.98 -1.96 -54.04
C ASP A 422 -41.89 -2.72 -53.07
N LEU A 423 -41.86 -2.40 -51.76
CA LEU A 423 -42.90 -2.84 -50.81
C LEU A 423 -44.30 -2.31 -51.17
N THR A 424 -44.39 -1.13 -51.80
CA THR A 424 -45.67 -0.59 -52.26
C THR A 424 -46.15 -1.29 -53.54
N LYS A 425 -45.25 -1.58 -54.50
CA LYS A 425 -45.57 -2.38 -55.71
C LYS A 425 -45.97 -3.82 -55.37
N ALA A 426 -45.36 -4.44 -54.36
CA ALA A 426 -45.69 -5.79 -53.91
C ALA A 426 -47.02 -5.89 -53.12
N ARG A 427 -47.77 -4.79 -53.01
CA ARG A 427 -49.06 -4.69 -52.31
C ARG A 427 -50.24 -4.27 -53.22
N ALA A 428 -49.99 -4.15 -54.52
CA ALA A 428 -50.95 -3.78 -55.57
C ALA A 428 -51.08 -4.90 -56.61
#